data_AF-A0A134AQL6-F1
#
_entry.id   AF-A0A134AQL6-F1
#
_cell.length_a   1.000
_cell.length_b   1.000
_cell.length_c   1.000
_cell.angle_alpha   90.00
_cell.angle_beta   90.00
_cell.angle_gamma   90.00
#
_symmetry.space_group_name_H-M   'P 1'
#
loop_
_entity.id
_entity.type
_entity.pdbx_description
1 polymer ?
#
loop_
_entity_poly.entity_id
_entity_poly.type
_entity_poly.pdbx_seq_one_letter_code
_entity_poly.pdbx_strand_id
1 'polypeptide(L)'
;MKKSILALFAISMTMFAAGETKKVHEKTAKLQKDSYCNVPKEFGEFKKINTKDSRVDVNFEKCVFDGETYENVKVGVLVQDTKKAEKLLKKYKYMHLKAGKNLIYNSDDNSYYYTGSWAFNNDKAYPTVFDGK
;
A
#
# COMPACT_ATOMS: atom_id res chain seq x y z
N MET A 1 23.30 -24.98 -48.04
CA MET A 1 22.87 -26.16 -47.26
C MET A 1 23.48 -26.08 -45.85
N LYS A 2 22.63 -26.16 -44.81
CA LYS A 2 22.80 -26.69 -43.43
C LYS A 2 24.24 -26.73 -42.83
N LYS A 3 24.57 -26.31 -41.60
CA LYS A 3 23.98 -26.50 -40.24
C LYS A 3 24.64 -25.47 -39.29
N SER A 4 23.90 -24.65 -38.53
CA SER A 4 23.58 -24.77 -37.08
C SER A 4 24.71 -25.24 -36.16
N ILE A 5 25.23 -24.35 -35.28
CA ILE A 5 25.67 -24.65 -33.90
C ILE A 5 25.31 -23.47 -32.97
N LEU A 6 24.72 -23.86 -31.84
CA LEU A 6 24.27 -23.11 -30.66
C LEU A 6 25.37 -22.22 -30.06
N ALA A 7 25.03 -20.98 -29.67
CA ALA A 7 24.71 -20.54 -28.30
C ALA A 7 25.91 -20.43 -27.34
N LEU A 8 26.03 -19.27 -26.70
CA LEU A 8 26.14 -19.11 -25.25
C LEU A 8 26.07 -17.62 -24.92
N PHE A 9 24.87 -17.20 -24.51
CA PHE A 9 24.65 -15.94 -23.81
C PHE A 9 25.43 -15.98 -22.50
N ALA A 10 26.56 -15.28 -22.43
CA ALA A 10 27.20 -14.93 -21.18
C ALA A 10 26.49 -13.68 -20.60
N ILE A 11 25.24 -13.83 -20.19
CA ILE A 11 24.66 -12.90 -19.23
C ILE A 11 25.23 -13.35 -17.89
N SER A 12 26.30 -12.70 -17.47
CA SER A 12 26.86 -12.81 -16.14
C SER A 12 25.75 -12.54 -15.13
N MET A 13 25.21 -13.60 -14.55
CA MET A 13 24.39 -13.56 -13.35
C MET A 13 25.26 -12.99 -12.24
N THR A 14 25.13 -11.70 -11.97
CA THR A 14 25.48 -11.17 -10.66
C THR A 14 24.47 -11.75 -9.67
N MET A 15 24.82 -12.90 -9.11
CA MET A 15 24.17 -13.47 -7.95
C MET A 15 24.34 -12.51 -6.79
N PHE A 16 23.34 -11.66 -6.56
CA PHE A 16 23.19 -11.00 -5.27
C PHE A 16 22.71 -12.04 -4.27
N ALA A 17 23.58 -12.30 -3.30
CA ALA A 17 23.30 -13.15 -2.16
C ALA A 17 22.00 -12.76 -1.46
N ALA A 18 21.31 -13.77 -0.94
CA ALA A 18 20.12 -13.68 -0.14
C ALA A 18 20.28 -12.71 1.05
N GLY A 19 19.89 -11.46 0.85
CA GLY A 19 19.07 -10.74 1.82
C GLY A 19 17.66 -10.75 1.25
N GLU A 20 16.64 -10.97 2.09
CA GLU A 20 15.28 -10.59 1.70
C GLU A 20 15.32 -9.12 1.32
N THR A 21 15.39 -8.85 0.02
CA THR A 21 15.26 -7.50 -0.51
C THR A 21 13.83 -7.14 -0.18
N LYS A 22 13.65 -6.36 0.89
CA LYS A 22 12.38 -5.73 1.21
C LYS A 22 11.87 -5.15 -0.10
N LYS A 23 10.81 -5.74 -0.65
CA LYS A 23 10.18 -5.19 -1.86
C LYS A 23 9.65 -3.82 -1.42
N VAL A 24 10.38 -2.79 -1.74
CA VAL A 24 9.98 -1.40 -1.57
C VAL A 24 9.58 -0.96 -2.97
N HIS A 25 8.32 -0.61 -3.16
CA HIS A 25 7.80 -0.33 -4.48
C HIS A 25 8.09 1.12 -4.84
N GLU A 26 9.16 1.37 -5.59
CA GLU A 26 9.64 2.71 -5.94
C GLU A 26 8.82 3.40 -7.05
N LYS A 27 7.54 3.05 -7.22
CA LYS A 27 6.66 3.62 -8.26
C LYS A 27 5.23 3.78 -7.77
N THR A 28 4.44 4.57 -8.47
CA THR A 28 3.00 4.66 -8.20
C THR A 28 2.31 3.33 -8.53
N ALA A 29 1.56 2.77 -7.59
CA ALA A 29 0.82 1.52 -7.75
C ALA A 29 -0.63 1.75 -8.17
N LYS A 30 -1.20 0.84 -8.98
CA LYS A 30 -2.61 0.88 -9.37
C LYS A 30 -3.41 -0.06 -8.48
N LEU A 31 -4.27 0.49 -7.63
CA LEU A 31 -5.03 -0.34 -6.70
C LEU A 31 -6.03 -1.23 -7.44
N GLN A 32 -5.81 -2.53 -7.29
CA GLN A 32 -6.67 -3.59 -7.80
C GLN A 32 -7.73 -3.94 -6.76
N LYS A 33 -8.71 -4.77 -7.15
CA LYS A 33 -9.67 -5.35 -6.20
C LYS A 33 -8.90 -6.03 -5.06
N ASP A 34 -9.41 -5.88 -3.84
CA ASP A 34 -8.85 -6.48 -2.64
C ASP A 34 -7.43 -5.97 -2.28
N SER A 35 -7.07 -4.76 -2.72
CA SER A 35 -5.87 -4.07 -2.19
C SER A 35 -6.10 -3.65 -0.74
N TYR A 36 -5.19 -4.03 0.17
CA TYR A 36 -5.30 -3.72 1.59
C TYR A 36 -3.93 -3.54 2.25
N CYS A 37 -3.93 -2.93 3.43
CA CYS A 37 -2.82 -2.94 4.38
C CYS A 37 -3.28 -3.60 5.68
N ASN A 38 -2.46 -4.48 6.24
CA ASN A 38 -2.74 -5.12 7.52
C ASN A 38 -2.25 -4.27 8.68
N VAL A 39 -2.78 -4.56 9.85
CA VAL A 39 -2.45 -4.12 11.20
C VAL A 39 -1.64 -2.82 11.23
N PRO A 40 -2.30 -1.66 11.49
CA PRO A 40 -1.58 -0.44 11.79
C PRO A 40 -0.60 -0.70 12.95
N LYS A 41 0.70 -0.60 12.70
CA LYS A 41 1.73 -0.69 13.76
C LYS A 41 1.69 0.57 14.61
N GLU A 42 1.66 1.70 13.92
CA GLU A 42 1.59 3.05 14.50
C GLU A 42 0.98 4.00 13.47
N PHE A 43 0.46 5.12 13.95
CA PHE A 43 0.01 6.21 13.10
C PHE A 43 0.44 7.54 13.73
N GLY A 44 0.80 8.49 12.86
CA GLY A 44 1.22 9.82 13.28
C GLY A 44 0.05 10.70 13.75
N GLU A 45 0.36 11.95 14.04
CA GLU A 45 -0.65 12.96 14.35
C GLU A 45 -1.55 13.26 13.14
N PHE A 46 -2.81 13.59 13.41
CA PHE A 46 -3.73 14.09 12.38
C PHE A 46 -3.37 15.53 12.03
N LYS A 47 -2.72 15.73 10.89
CA LYS A 47 -2.31 17.05 10.40
C LYS A 47 -3.44 17.63 9.54
N LYS A 48 -4.07 18.72 10.00
CA LYS A 48 -5.07 19.43 9.21
C LYS A 48 -4.43 19.99 7.94
N ILE A 49 -4.98 19.67 6.77
CA ILE A 49 -4.46 20.15 5.47
C ILE A 49 -5.37 21.20 4.83
N ASN A 50 -6.66 21.18 5.15
CA ASN A 50 -7.63 22.19 4.72
C ASN A 50 -8.79 22.28 5.73
N THR A 51 -9.88 22.99 5.39
CA THR A 51 -11.04 23.16 6.28
C THR A 51 -11.80 21.87 6.59
N LYS A 52 -11.73 20.86 5.72
CA LYS A 52 -12.48 19.60 5.77
C LYS A 52 -11.62 18.39 6.09
N ASP A 53 -10.40 18.35 5.56
CA ASP A 53 -9.56 17.16 5.57
C ASP A 53 -8.33 17.33 6.46
N SER A 54 -8.03 16.27 7.20
CA SER A 54 -6.75 16.01 7.85
C SER A 54 -6.04 14.87 7.14
N ARG A 55 -4.71 14.87 7.18
CA ARG A 55 -3.89 13.74 6.76
C ARG A 55 -3.37 13.01 8.00
N VAL A 56 -3.35 11.69 7.94
CA VAL A 56 -2.63 10.84 8.89
C VAL A 56 -1.76 9.86 8.11
N ASP A 57 -0.50 9.75 8.51
CA ASP A 57 0.41 8.74 7.98
C ASP A 57 0.38 7.52 8.90
N VAL A 58 0.10 6.35 8.31
CA VAL A 58 -0.05 5.09 9.03
C VAL A 58 1.02 4.13 8.56
N ASN A 59 1.75 3.54 9.51
CA ASN A 59 2.76 2.52 9.23
C ASN A 59 2.12 1.14 9.36
N PHE A 60 2.22 0.35 8.31
CA PHE A 60 1.66 -1.00 8.24
C PHE A 60 2.77 -2.04 8.15
N GLU A 61 2.52 -3.22 8.71
CA GLU A 61 3.47 -4.33 8.58
C GLU A 61 3.57 -4.79 7.13
N LYS A 62 2.43 -4.97 6.48
CA LYS A 62 2.29 -5.50 5.12
C LYS A 62 1.15 -4.81 4.39
N CYS A 63 1.37 -4.48 3.13
CA CYS A 63 0.31 -4.10 2.20
C CYS A 63 0.33 -5.01 0.98
N VAL A 64 -0.86 -5.28 0.45
CA VAL A 64 -1.09 -6.02 -0.79
C VAL A 64 -1.70 -5.07 -1.79
N PHE A 65 -0.99 -4.83 -2.90
CA PHE A 65 -1.44 -4.03 -4.03
C PHE A 65 -0.64 -4.45 -5.28
N ASP A 66 -1.15 -4.15 -6.49
CA ASP A 66 -0.56 -4.62 -7.75
C ASP A 66 -0.32 -6.15 -7.82
N GLY A 67 -1.05 -6.94 -7.04
CA GLY A 67 -0.87 -8.40 -6.95
C GLY A 67 0.37 -8.85 -6.16
N GLU A 68 1.10 -7.92 -5.54
CA GLU A 68 2.29 -8.21 -4.74
C GLU A 68 2.10 -7.87 -3.25
N THR A 69 2.98 -8.39 -2.40
CA THR A 69 3.06 -8.02 -0.98
C THR A 69 4.29 -7.18 -0.72
N TYR A 70 4.10 -6.08 -0.01
CA TYR A 70 5.12 -5.11 0.38
C TYR A 70 5.15 -4.97 1.89
N GLU A 71 6.33 -4.84 2.49
CA GLU A 71 6.49 -4.80 3.93
C GLU A 71 6.93 -3.42 4.44
N ASN A 72 6.54 -3.08 5.67
CA ASN A 72 6.86 -1.82 6.35
C ASN A 72 6.45 -0.59 5.52
N VAL A 73 5.21 -0.63 5.03
CA VAL A 73 4.66 0.39 4.13
C VAL A 73 4.03 1.52 4.94
N LYS A 74 4.43 2.76 4.65
CA LYS A 74 3.77 3.96 5.18
C LYS A 74 2.75 4.47 4.18
N VAL A 75 1.49 4.63 4.59
CA VAL A 75 0.43 5.22 3.76
C VAL A 75 -0.18 6.44 4.45
N GLY A 76 -0.10 7.59 3.78
CA GLY A 76 -0.82 8.81 4.12
C GLY A 76 -2.23 8.78 3.55
N VAL A 77 -3.24 8.85 4.42
CA VAL A 77 -4.66 8.87 4.04
C VAL A 77 -5.36 10.14 4.49
N LEU A 78 -6.38 10.54 3.75
CA LEU A 78 -7.23 11.68 4.08
C LEU A 78 -8.37 11.27 5.02
N VAL A 79 -8.62 12.10 6.03
CA VAL A 79 -9.56 11.85 7.11
C VAL A 79 -10.37 13.12 7.39
N GLN A 80 -11.69 13.00 7.45
CA GLN A 80 -12.57 14.11 7.80
C GLN A 80 -12.96 14.11 9.28
N ASP A 81 -13.22 12.93 9.85
CA ASP A 81 -13.48 12.74 11.29
C ASP A 81 -12.29 12.02 11.94
N THR A 82 -11.40 12.81 12.55
CA THR A 82 -10.18 12.31 13.18
C THR A 82 -10.48 11.39 14.36
N LYS A 83 -11.51 11.69 15.16
CA LYS A 83 -11.90 10.85 16.32
C LYS A 83 -12.42 9.50 15.87
N LYS A 84 -13.24 9.46 14.81
CA LYS A 84 -13.72 8.20 14.23
C LYS A 84 -12.57 7.41 13.62
N ALA A 85 -11.69 8.05 12.86
CA ALA A 85 -10.53 7.37 12.26
C ALA A 85 -9.58 6.79 13.30
N GLU A 86 -9.29 7.52 14.37
CA GLU A 86 -8.46 7.02 15.47
C GLU A 86 -9.05 5.74 16.10
N LYS A 87 -10.38 5.72 16.34
CA LYS A 87 -11.07 4.52 16.81
C LYS A 87 -10.97 3.35 15.83
N LEU A 88 -11.07 3.61 14.53
CA LEU A 88 -10.94 2.57 13.50
C LEU A 88 -9.52 2.00 13.45
N LEU A 89 -8.51 2.87 13.43
CA LEU A 89 -7.08 2.52 13.42
C LEU A 89 -6.70 1.65 14.63
N LYS A 90 -7.29 1.92 15.80
CA LYS A 90 -7.05 1.14 17.02
C LYS A 90 -7.85 -0.17 17.08
N LYS A 91 -8.99 -0.27 16.40
CA LYS A 91 -9.93 -1.40 16.52
C LYS A 91 -9.72 -2.49 15.48
N TYR A 92 -9.42 -2.13 14.25
CA TYR A 92 -9.52 -3.04 13.10
C TYR A 92 -8.17 -3.41 12.53
N LYS A 93 -8.10 -4.64 11.98
CA LYS A 93 -6.85 -5.23 11.50
C LYS A 93 -6.51 -4.89 10.06
N TYR A 94 -7.45 -4.48 9.22
CA TYR A 94 -7.17 -4.26 7.80
C TYR A 94 -7.71 -2.91 7.35
N MET A 95 -6.84 -2.11 6.72
CA MET A 95 -7.22 -0.94 5.95
C MET A 95 -7.36 -1.34 4.49
N HIS A 96 -8.53 -1.20 3.92
CA HIS A 96 -8.76 -1.48 2.51
C HIS A 96 -8.71 -0.19 1.70
N LEU A 97 -8.00 -0.25 0.57
CA LEU A 97 -7.86 0.84 -0.36
C LEU A 97 -8.77 0.56 -1.57
N LYS A 98 -9.67 1.50 -1.88
CA LYS A 98 -10.64 1.32 -2.97
C LYS A 98 -9.92 1.17 -4.31
N ALA A 99 -10.29 0.12 -5.04
CA ALA A 99 -9.76 -0.16 -6.37
C ALA A 99 -10.06 0.95 -7.38
N GLY A 100 -9.26 1.03 -8.45
CA GLY A 100 -9.42 2.03 -9.51
C GLY A 100 -8.85 3.41 -9.17
N LYS A 101 -8.06 3.49 -8.08
CA LYS A 101 -7.31 4.67 -7.67
C LYS A 101 -5.82 4.35 -7.61
N ASN A 102 -5.00 5.40 -7.61
CA ASN A 102 -3.55 5.25 -7.51
C ASN A 102 -3.11 5.38 -6.05
N LEU A 103 -2.17 4.53 -5.66
CA LEU A 103 -1.37 4.69 -4.46
C LEU A 103 -0.06 5.36 -4.87
N ILE A 104 0.02 6.67 -4.65
CA ILE A 104 1.06 7.53 -5.22
C ILE A 104 2.32 7.40 -4.38
N TYR A 105 3.42 6.98 -5.00
CA TYR A 105 4.71 6.86 -4.30
C TYR A 105 5.39 8.21 -4.14
N ASN A 106 5.94 8.44 -2.95
CA ASN A 106 6.82 9.55 -2.63
C ASN A 106 8.22 9.01 -2.28
N SER A 107 9.21 9.33 -3.12
CA SER A 107 10.59 8.91 -2.95
C SER A 107 11.29 9.57 -1.76
N ASP A 108 10.88 10.78 -1.38
CA ASP A 108 11.59 11.59 -0.38
C ASP A 108 11.59 10.94 1.00
N ASP A 109 10.49 10.25 1.35
CA ASP A 109 10.31 9.61 2.64
C ASP A 109 9.85 8.14 2.54
N ASN A 110 10.00 7.56 1.34
CA ASN A 110 9.60 6.19 1.01
C ASN A 110 8.17 5.86 1.48
N SER A 111 7.24 6.77 1.20
CA SER A 111 5.85 6.67 1.62
C SER A 111 4.91 6.60 0.41
N TYR A 112 3.66 6.24 0.68
CA TYR A 112 2.60 6.35 -0.29
C TYR A 112 1.54 7.34 0.17
N TYR A 113 0.94 8.01 -0.80
CA TYR A 113 -0.19 8.89 -0.58
C TYR A 113 -1.42 8.36 -1.29
N TYR A 114 -2.54 8.34 -0.57
CA TYR A 114 -3.80 7.84 -1.07
C TYR A 114 -4.95 8.83 -0.81
N THR A 115 -5.54 9.31 -1.90
CA THR A 115 -6.65 10.29 -1.88
C THR A 115 -8.03 9.67 -2.09
N GLY A 116 -8.09 8.36 -2.34
CA GLY A 116 -9.35 7.67 -2.54
C GLY A 116 -10.04 7.32 -1.22
N SER A 117 -11.24 6.74 -1.33
CA SER A 117 -11.94 6.19 -0.18
C SER A 117 -11.21 4.97 0.38
N TRP A 118 -11.18 4.85 1.69
CA TRP A 118 -10.63 3.70 2.42
C TRP A 118 -11.62 3.24 3.48
N ALA A 119 -11.49 1.99 3.91
CA ALA A 119 -12.33 1.39 4.95
C ALA A 119 -11.49 0.53 5.89
N PHE A 120 -11.96 0.33 7.11
CA PHE A 120 -11.33 -0.59 8.06
C PHE A 120 -12.26 -1.75 8.39
N ASN A 121 -11.73 -2.98 8.36
CA ASN A 121 -12.45 -4.18 8.78
C ASN A 121 -11.48 -5.22 9.38
N ASN A 122 -12.01 -6.33 9.90
CA ASN A 122 -11.27 -7.50 10.36
C ASN A 122 -11.18 -8.63 9.31
N ASP A 123 -11.81 -8.44 8.15
CA ASP A 123 -11.69 -9.32 6.99
C ASP A 123 -10.60 -8.81 6.04
N LYS A 124 -9.99 -9.70 5.25
CA LYS A 124 -9.07 -9.35 4.16
C LYS A 124 -9.82 -8.88 2.90
N ALA A 125 -11.07 -9.32 2.72
CA ALA A 125 -11.92 -8.84 1.63
C ALA A 125 -12.38 -7.40 1.89
N TYR A 126 -12.43 -6.59 0.82
CA TYR A 126 -12.95 -5.23 0.92
C TYR A 126 -14.38 -5.27 1.47
N PRO A 127 -14.72 -4.56 2.56
CA PRO A 127 -16.06 -4.60 3.14
C PRO A 127 -17.06 -4.15 2.08
N THR A 128 -18.15 -4.88 1.89
CA THR A 128 -19.29 -4.40 1.11
C THR A 128 -19.66 -3.04 1.69
N VAL A 129 -19.42 -1.96 0.94
CA VAL A 129 -19.77 -0.62 1.39
C VAL A 129 -21.28 -0.63 1.48
N PHE A 130 -21.81 -0.78 2.70
CA PHE A 130 -23.19 -0.43 2.98
C PHE A 130 -23.23 1.09 2.84
N ASP A 131 -23.54 1.56 1.63
CA ASP A 131 -24.11 2.88 1.42
C ASP A 131 -25.47 2.86 2.10
N GLY A 132 -25.48 3.05 3.42
CA GLY A 132 -26.66 3.51 4.13
C GLY A 132 -26.91 4.94 3.72
N LYS A 133 -27.44 5.13 2.51
CA LYS A 133 -28.28 6.29 2.23
C LYS A 133 -29.56 6.19 3.03
#